data_AF-A0A0G1QM50-F1
#
_entry.id   AF-A0A0G1QM50-F1
#
_cell.length_a   1.000
_cell.length_b   1.000
_cell.length_c   1.000
_cell.angle_alpha   90.00
_cell.angle_beta   90.00
_cell.angle_gamma   90.00
#
_symmetry.space_group_name_H-M   'P 1'
#
loop_
_entity.id
_entity.type
_entity.pdbx_description
1 polymer ?
#
loop_
_entity_poly.entity_id
_entity_poly.type
_entity_poly.pdbx_seq_one_letter_code
_entity_poly.pdbx_strand_id
1 'polypeptide(L)'
;MDRTYPFDSPVAILSFPYFSIVDKVRLSLSLVYLKITNKYQMFEKLTALSWAYKYMGQTVTRIVWGPLFSGKFAQHKDKISLTWFWARIKKRTPKLGYPYGGFASFTQSLVRQIQKMDGIIVLSDGVKKVRRTKNGFAIQTDKRTKLHADKILVTTPSFLLSKLFPMLPSAYKKKLEATRYLSAQVLVLRPSLSVPGGC
;
A
#
# COMPACT_ATOMS: atom_id res chain seq x y z
N MET A 1 19.21 1.87 -29.15
CA MET A 1 17.89 1.24 -28.94
C MET A 1 17.40 1.72 -27.59
N ASP A 2 16.58 2.80 -27.52
CA ASP A 2 15.84 3.15 -26.29
C ASP A 2 14.80 4.22 -26.65
N ARG A 3 13.65 3.77 -27.17
CA ARG A 3 12.46 4.63 -27.29
C ARG A 3 11.58 4.39 -26.08
N THR A 4 11.48 5.38 -25.21
CA THR A 4 10.51 5.38 -24.11
C THR A 4 9.17 5.83 -24.65
N TYR A 5 8.13 5.04 -24.39
CA TYR A 5 6.76 5.39 -24.76
C TYR A 5 6.01 5.82 -23.50
N PRO A 6 5.47 7.04 -23.44
CA PRO A 6 4.61 7.43 -22.34
C PRO A 6 3.38 6.51 -22.28
N PHE A 7 2.94 6.17 -21.07
CA PHE A 7 1.76 5.31 -20.83
C PHE A 7 0.90 5.83 -19.68
N ASP A 8 0.87 7.15 -19.55
CA ASP A 8 0.24 7.89 -18.44
C ASP A 8 -0.98 8.71 -18.88
N SER A 9 -1.23 8.84 -20.18
CA SER A 9 -2.38 9.54 -20.75
C SER A 9 -3.21 8.65 -21.69
N PRO A 10 -4.53 8.92 -21.84
CA PRO A 10 -5.38 8.20 -22.78
C PRO A 10 -4.85 8.28 -24.22
N VAL A 11 -4.34 9.44 -24.64
CA VAL A 11 -3.76 9.64 -25.97
C VAL A 11 -2.56 8.73 -26.15
N ALA A 12 -1.65 8.67 -25.17
CA ALA A 12 -0.48 7.81 -25.25
C ALA A 12 -0.83 6.32 -25.34
N ILE A 13 -1.88 5.87 -24.64
CA ILE A 13 -2.40 4.51 -24.76
C ILE A 13 -2.93 4.23 -26.17
N LEU A 14 -3.68 5.17 -26.76
CA LEU A 14 -4.24 5.03 -28.10
C LEU A 14 -3.17 5.09 -29.20
N SER A 15 -2.12 5.87 -29.00
CA SER A 15 -0.98 5.99 -29.92
C SER A 15 0.06 4.86 -29.76
N PHE A 16 -0.11 3.96 -28.79
CA PHE A 16 0.86 2.89 -28.55
C PHE A 16 0.92 1.92 -29.76
N PRO A 17 2.09 1.75 -30.40
CA PRO A 17 2.19 1.05 -31.68
C PRO A 17 2.08 -0.48 -31.55
N TYR A 18 2.33 -1.04 -30.37
CA TYR A 18 2.36 -2.49 -30.15
C TYR A 18 1.00 -3.10 -29.79
N PHE A 19 -0.08 -2.31 -29.79
CA PHE A 19 -1.44 -2.78 -29.51
C PHE A 19 -2.32 -2.70 -30.75
N SER A 20 -3.07 -3.77 -30.99
CA SER A 20 -4.14 -3.76 -31.98
C SER A 20 -5.25 -2.78 -31.59
N ILE A 21 -6.12 -2.41 -32.54
CA ILE A 21 -7.30 -1.58 -32.24
C ILE A 21 -8.18 -2.26 -31.18
N VAL A 22 -8.34 -3.59 -31.25
CA VAL A 22 -9.11 -4.37 -30.28
C VAL A 22 -8.49 -4.28 -28.88
N ASP A 23 -7.16 -4.41 -28.76
CA ASP A 23 -6.46 -4.27 -27.49
C ASP A 23 -6.68 -2.88 -26.87
N LYS A 24 -6.58 -1.82 -27.69
CA LYS A 24 -6.80 -0.44 -27.26
C LYS A 24 -8.21 -0.22 -26.74
N VAL A 25 -9.23 -0.72 -27.45
CA VAL A 25 -10.64 -0.61 -27.05
C VAL A 25 -10.90 -1.37 -25.75
N ARG A 26 -10.46 -2.64 -25.66
CA ARG A 26 -10.64 -3.46 -24.45
C ARG A 26 -9.99 -2.86 -23.21
N LEU A 27 -8.75 -2.38 -23.35
CA LEU A 27 -8.05 -1.69 -22.28
C LEU A 27 -8.80 -0.43 -21.84
N SER A 28 -9.16 0.43 -22.81
CA SER A 28 -9.81 1.72 -22.53
C SER A 28 -11.15 1.52 -21.83
N LEU A 29 -12.01 0.64 -22.34
CA LEU A 29 -13.30 0.31 -21.72
C LEU A 29 -13.13 -0.25 -20.31
N SER A 30 -12.15 -1.14 -20.11
CA SER A 30 -11.86 -1.72 -18.79
C SER A 30 -11.39 -0.66 -17.79
N LEU A 31 -10.54 0.28 -18.21
CA LEU A 31 -10.07 1.39 -17.36
C LEU A 31 -11.21 2.34 -17.01
N VAL A 32 -12.04 2.72 -17.98
CA VAL A 32 -13.23 3.57 -17.77
C VAL A 32 -14.18 2.89 -16.79
N TYR A 33 -14.50 1.61 -17.01
CA TYR A 33 -15.35 0.82 -16.13
C TYR A 33 -14.85 0.84 -14.68
N LEU A 34 -13.56 0.59 -14.45
CA LEU A 34 -12.97 0.63 -13.11
C LEU A 34 -12.99 2.05 -12.51
N LYS A 35 -12.79 3.09 -13.32
CA LYS A 35 -12.79 4.50 -12.87
C LYS A 35 -14.18 4.94 -12.41
N ILE A 36 -15.23 4.61 -13.15
CA ILE A 36 -16.61 5.04 -12.85
C ILE A 36 -17.27 4.17 -11.77
N THR A 37 -16.95 2.87 -11.69
CA THR A 37 -17.59 1.95 -10.74
C THR A 37 -17.26 2.32 -9.30
N ASN A 38 -18.27 2.56 -8.47
CA ASN A 38 -18.14 2.91 -7.04
C ASN A 38 -18.27 1.71 -6.09
N LYS A 39 -18.94 0.63 -6.52
CA LYS A 39 -19.27 -0.53 -5.69
C LYS A 39 -18.09 -1.48 -5.58
N TYR A 40 -17.11 -1.16 -4.73
CA TYR A 40 -15.87 -1.94 -4.59
C TYR A 40 -16.10 -3.37 -4.10
N GLN A 41 -17.20 -3.63 -3.37
CA GLN A 41 -17.51 -4.94 -2.79
C GLN A 41 -17.64 -6.03 -3.85
N MET A 42 -18.04 -5.68 -5.08
CA MET A 42 -18.15 -6.66 -6.17
C MET A 42 -16.78 -7.19 -6.63
N PHE A 43 -15.70 -6.50 -6.29
CA PHE A 43 -14.34 -6.87 -6.68
C PHE A 43 -13.60 -7.72 -5.65
N GLU A 44 -14.16 -7.89 -4.44
CA GLU A 44 -13.47 -8.54 -3.32
C GLU A 44 -13.12 -10.00 -3.59
N LYS A 45 -13.98 -10.71 -4.32
CA LYS A 45 -13.82 -12.14 -4.65
C LYS A 45 -13.01 -12.40 -5.92
N LEU A 46 -12.58 -11.34 -6.61
CA LEU A 46 -11.88 -11.45 -7.90
C LEU A 46 -10.39 -11.14 -7.73
N THR A 47 -9.54 -11.83 -8.49
CA THR A 47 -8.11 -11.50 -8.57
C THR A 47 -7.84 -10.55 -9.73
N ALA A 48 -6.92 -9.61 -9.51
CA ALA A 48 -6.65 -8.53 -10.45
C ALA A 48 -6.14 -9.04 -11.81
N LEU A 49 -5.17 -9.98 -11.80
CA LEU A 49 -4.60 -10.51 -13.04
C LEU A 49 -5.59 -11.38 -13.81
N SER A 50 -6.36 -12.25 -13.15
CA SER A 50 -7.38 -13.06 -13.85
C SER A 50 -8.44 -12.17 -14.51
N TRP A 51 -8.88 -11.13 -13.81
CA TRP A 51 -9.80 -10.15 -14.35
C TRP A 51 -9.19 -9.37 -15.53
N ALA A 52 -7.93 -8.93 -15.41
CA ALA A 52 -7.24 -8.22 -16.49
C ALA A 52 -7.09 -9.08 -17.75
N TYR A 53 -6.65 -10.34 -17.62
CA TYR A 53 -6.57 -11.26 -18.76
C TYR A 53 -7.93 -11.44 -19.45
N LYS A 54 -9.01 -11.53 -18.67
CA LYS A 54 -10.37 -11.70 -19.20
C LYS A 54 -10.92 -10.44 -19.87
N TYR A 55 -10.75 -9.26 -19.28
CA TYR A 55 -11.42 -8.04 -19.74
C TYR A 55 -10.48 -7.09 -20.50
N MET A 56 -9.30 -6.80 -19.97
CA MET A 56 -8.30 -5.93 -20.61
C MET A 56 -7.60 -6.59 -21.80
N GLY A 57 -7.56 -7.92 -21.84
CA GLY A 57 -6.99 -8.71 -22.94
C GLY A 57 -5.64 -9.32 -22.62
N GLN A 58 -5.30 -10.40 -23.33
CA GLN A 58 -4.10 -11.19 -23.07
C GLN A 58 -2.82 -10.41 -23.38
N THR A 59 -2.76 -9.78 -24.55
CA THR A 59 -1.59 -9.01 -24.99
C THR A 59 -1.30 -7.85 -24.04
N VAL A 60 -2.32 -7.02 -23.77
CA VAL A 60 -2.20 -5.87 -22.86
C VAL A 60 -1.80 -6.30 -21.45
N THR A 61 -2.45 -7.33 -20.92
CA THR A 61 -2.15 -7.82 -19.56
C THR A 61 -0.74 -8.37 -19.48
N ARG A 62 -0.30 -9.15 -20.47
CA ARG A 62 1.05 -9.72 -20.49
C ARG A 62 2.14 -8.66 -20.62
N ILE A 63 1.94 -7.63 -21.43
CA ILE A 63 2.95 -6.60 -21.72
C ILE A 63 2.99 -5.53 -20.62
N VAL A 64 1.83 -5.08 -20.13
CA VAL A 64 1.75 -3.96 -19.18
C VAL A 64 1.64 -4.45 -17.75
N TRP A 65 0.57 -5.18 -17.45
CA TRP A 65 0.22 -5.50 -16.06
C TRP A 65 1.07 -6.64 -15.49
N GLY A 66 1.45 -7.63 -16.30
CA GLY A 66 2.25 -8.77 -15.91
C GLY A 66 3.58 -8.36 -15.27
N PRO A 67 4.41 -7.54 -15.93
CA PRO A 67 5.67 -7.04 -15.36
C PRO A 67 5.45 -6.17 -14.12
N LEU A 68 4.45 -5.28 -14.13
CA LEU A 68 4.16 -4.40 -12.99
C LEU A 68 3.74 -5.18 -11.73
N PHE A 69 2.90 -6.21 -11.89
CA PHE A 69 2.50 -7.06 -10.78
C PHE A 69 3.65 -7.98 -10.35
N SER A 70 4.42 -8.52 -11.30
CA SER A 70 5.60 -9.35 -10.98
C SER A 70 6.64 -8.54 -10.20
N GLY A 71 6.92 -7.30 -10.60
CA GLY A 71 7.86 -6.44 -9.88
C GLY A 71 7.40 -6.03 -8.48
N LYS A 72 6.08 -5.95 -8.24
CA LYS A 72 5.52 -5.56 -6.92
C LYS A 72 5.27 -6.73 -5.97
N PHE A 73 4.90 -7.88 -6.52
CA PHE A 73 4.34 -8.98 -5.74
C PHE A 73 5.05 -10.32 -5.98
N ALA A 74 6.01 -10.37 -6.92
CA ALA A 74 6.76 -11.58 -7.28
C ALA A 74 5.82 -12.78 -7.50
N GLN A 75 6.09 -13.89 -6.81
CA GLN A 75 5.30 -15.13 -6.84
C GLN A 75 3.84 -14.98 -6.37
N HIS A 76 3.47 -13.86 -5.75
CA HIS A 76 2.11 -13.62 -5.24
C HIS A 76 1.24 -12.79 -6.19
N LYS A 77 1.75 -12.43 -7.38
CA LYS A 77 1.05 -11.59 -8.36
C LYS A 77 -0.38 -12.05 -8.70
N ASP A 78 -0.61 -13.36 -8.77
CA ASP A 78 -1.91 -13.94 -9.16
C ASP A 78 -2.95 -13.95 -8.02
N LYS A 79 -2.52 -13.62 -6.79
CA LYS A 79 -3.36 -13.61 -5.57
C LYS A 79 -3.84 -12.21 -5.19
N ILE A 80 -3.44 -11.19 -5.94
CA ILE A 80 -3.76 -9.80 -5.59
C ILE A 80 -5.23 -9.52 -5.91
N SER A 81 -5.95 -8.96 -4.94
CA SER A 81 -7.36 -8.61 -5.07
C SER A 81 -7.60 -7.56 -6.15
N LEU A 82 -8.67 -7.73 -6.92
CA LEU A 82 -9.12 -6.73 -7.88
C LEU A 82 -9.53 -5.42 -7.18
N THR A 83 -10.02 -5.47 -5.93
CA THR A 83 -10.32 -4.28 -5.14
C THR A 83 -9.09 -3.40 -4.95
N TRP A 84 -7.91 -4.00 -4.72
CA TRP A 84 -6.65 -3.26 -4.64
C TRP A 84 -6.33 -2.58 -5.98
N PHE A 85 -6.44 -3.32 -7.08
CA PHE A 85 -6.13 -2.81 -8.42
C PHE A 85 -7.08 -1.69 -8.84
N TRP A 86 -8.38 -1.88 -8.61
CA TRP A 86 -9.41 -0.87 -8.79
C TRP A 86 -9.10 0.40 -8.02
N ALA A 87 -8.72 0.31 -6.74
CA ALA A 87 -8.39 1.49 -5.93
C ALA A 87 -7.20 2.28 -6.53
N ARG A 88 -6.20 1.57 -7.08
CA ARG A 88 -5.04 2.18 -7.77
C ARG A 88 -5.42 2.90 -9.07
N ILE A 89 -6.47 2.47 -9.77
CA ILE A 89 -6.96 3.14 -10.97
C ILE A 89 -7.89 4.30 -10.59
N LYS A 90 -8.83 4.06 -9.68
CA LYS A 90 -9.87 5.03 -9.32
C LYS A 90 -9.32 6.24 -8.59
N LYS A 91 -8.48 6.05 -7.56
CA LYS A 91 -7.98 7.13 -6.70
C LYS A 91 -6.72 7.84 -7.21
N ARG A 92 -6.16 7.40 -8.35
CA ARG A 92 -4.96 8.02 -8.91
C ARG A 92 -5.24 9.45 -9.37
N THR A 93 -4.40 10.36 -8.89
CA THR A 93 -4.29 11.76 -9.34
C THR A 93 -3.01 11.91 -10.16
N PRO A 94 -3.00 12.76 -11.21
CA PRO A 94 -1.78 13.08 -11.95
C PRO A 94 -0.85 14.00 -11.15
N LYS A 95 -1.37 14.75 -10.17
CA LYS A 95 -0.58 15.67 -9.35
C LYS A 95 -0.02 14.94 -8.14
N LEU A 96 1.31 14.93 -8.02
CA LEU A 96 2.02 14.42 -6.85
C LEU A 96 2.56 15.59 -6.02
N GLY A 97 2.56 15.44 -4.69
CA GLY A 97 3.13 16.41 -3.77
C GLY A 97 4.23 15.78 -2.93
N TYR A 98 5.33 16.49 -2.74
CA TYR A 98 6.47 16.04 -1.95
C TYR A 98 6.77 17.07 -0.85
N PRO A 99 6.84 16.66 0.42
CA PRO A 99 7.21 17.58 1.49
C PRO A 99 8.62 18.15 1.29
N TYR A 100 8.77 19.45 1.50
CA TYR A 100 10.08 20.09 1.52
C TYR A 100 10.93 19.51 2.67
N GLY A 101 12.19 19.18 2.38
CA GLY A 101 13.07 18.46 3.31
C GLY A 101 12.72 16.98 3.51
N GLY A 102 11.84 16.43 2.65
CA GLY A 102 11.46 15.02 2.65
C GLY A 102 10.57 14.58 3.81
N PHE A 103 10.26 13.29 3.85
CA PHE A 103 9.36 12.71 4.86
C PHE A 103 9.91 12.79 6.28
N ALA A 104 11.24 12.87 6.45
CA ALA A 104 11.86 13.08 7.77
C ALA A 104 11.47 14.44 8.36
N SER A 105 11.63 15.53 7.61
CA SER A 105 11.22 16.88 8.02
C SER A 105 9.72 16.97 8.31
N PHE A 106 8.90 16.33 7.46
CA PHE A 106 7.47 16.21 7.66
C PHE A 106 7.12 15.52 8.99
N THR A 107 7.75 14.36 9.27
CA THR A 107 7.50 13.58 10.48
C THR A 107 7.94 14.34 11.74
N GLN A 108 9.09 15.01 11.70
CA GLN A 108 9.55 15.86 12.80
C GLN A 108 8.57 17.01 13.09
N SER A 109 7.96 17.59 12.05
CA SER A 109 6.94 18.62 12.22
C SER A 109 5.70 18.07 12.92
N LEU A 110 5.27 16.84 12.62
CA LEU A 110 4.18 16.18 13.33
C LEU A 110 4.54 15.92 14.80
N VAL A 111 5.75 15.44 15.10
CA VAL A 111 6.23 15.23 16.48
C VAL A 111 6.15 16.54 17.26
N ARG A 112 6.67 17.65 16.70
CA ARG A 112 6.60 18.97 17.34
C ARG A 112 5.16 19.42 17.61
N GLN A 113 4.24 19.19 16.67
CA GLN A 113 2.84 19.56 16.86
C GLN A 113 2.16 18.73 17.95
N ILE A 114 2.42 17.42 17.99
CA ILE A 114 1.90 16.54 19.06
C ILE A 114 2.37 17.04 20.43
N GLN A 115 3.66 17.37 20.56
CA GLN A 115 4.23 17.88 21.81
C GLN A 115 3.66 19.26 22.20
N LYS A 116 3.40 20.14 21.22
CA LYS A 116 2.72 21.43 21.48
C LYS A 116 1.28 21.27 21.96
N MET A 117 0.66 20.14 21.67
CA MET A 117 -0.68 19.77 22.13
C MET A 117 -0.62 18.86 23.38
N ASP A 118 0.47 18.92 24.14
CA ASP A 118 0.74 18.13 25.36
C ASP A 118 0.75 16.61 25.15
N GLY A 119 0.86 16.16 23.90
CA GLY A 119 0.98 14.75 23.54
C GLY A 119 2.36 14.19 23.91
N ILE A 120 2.36 13.05 24.59
CA ILE A 120 3.59 12.38 25.03
C ILE A 120 4.03 11.35 23.99
N ILE A 121 5.25 11.50 23.48
CA ILE A 121 5.88 10.53 22.57
C ILE A 121 7.00 9.82 23.32
N VAL A 122 6.87 8.51 23.49
CA VAL A 122 7.89 7.66 24.12
C VAL A 122 8.57 6.81 23.05
N LEU A 123 9.84 7.08 22.79
CA LEU A 123 10.65 6.33 21.84
C LEU A 123 11.47 5.23 22.53
N SER A 124 11.87 4.23 21.74
CA SER A 124 12.67 3.09 22.21
C SER A 124 12.05 2.39 23.42
N ASP A 125 10.73 2.29 23.45
CA ASP A 125 9.96 1.63 24.51
C ASP A 125 8.85 0.78 23.87
N GLY A 126 9.21 -0.44 23.46
CA GLY A 126 8.30 -1.32 22.75
C GLY A 126 7.25 -1.90 23.70
N VAL A 127 5.97 -1.84 23.30
CA VAL A 127 4.90 -2.54 24.02
C VAL A 127 5.13 -4.05 23.89
N LYS A 128 5.09 -4.76 25.02
CA LYS A 128 5.22 -6.24 25.07
C LYS A 128 3.89 -6.93 25.23
N LYS A 129 3.07 -6.45 26.16
CA LYS A 129 1.81 -7.08 26.52
C LYS A 129 0.79 -6.03 26.94
N VAL A 130 -0.45 -6.27 26.57
CA VAL A 130 -1.61 -5.50 26.98
C VAL A 130 -2.63 -6.44 27.58
N ARG A 131 -3.17 -6.09 28.75
CA ARG A 131 -4.22 -6.86 29.43
C ARG A 131 -5.40 -5.96 29.75
N ARG A 132 -6.60 -6.50 29.61
CA ARG A 132 -7.81 -5.82 30.08
C ARG A 132 -7.84 -5.81 31.61
N THR A 133 -8.19 -4.68 32.19
CA THR A 133 -8.43 -4.51 33.63
C THR A 133 -9.89 -4.10 33.86
N LYS A 134 -10.31 -3.95 35.12
CA LYS A 134 -11.67 -3.48 35.46
C LYS A 134 -11.97 -2.10 34.83
N ASN A 135 -10.97 -1.21 34.79
CA ASN A 135 -11.13 0.20 34.42
C ASN A 135 -10.36 0.59 33.14
N GLY A 136 -10.04 -0.36 32.26
CA GLY A 136 -9.33 -0.06 31.03
C GLY A 136 -8.32 -1.14 30.66
N PHE A 137 -7.09 -0.73 30.42
CA PHE A 137 -6.01 -1.60 29.99
C PHE A 137 -4.72 -1.34 30.77
N ALA A 138 -4.08 -2.41 31.20
CA ALA A 138 -2.72 -2.39 31.70
C ALA A 138 -1.76 -2.72 30.55
N ILE A 139 -0.74 -1.88 30.37
CA ILE A 139 0.25 -1.96 29.30
C ILE A 139 1.61 -2.19 29.94
N GLN A 140 2.28 -3.24 29.47
CA GLN A 140 3.68 -3.55 29.79
C GLN A 140 4.54 -3.23 28.58
N THR A 141 5.61 -2.46 28.80
CA THR A 141 6.60 -2.07 27.80
C THR A 141 7.98 -2.61 28.15
N ASP A 142 8.98 -2.34 27.32
CA ASP A 142 10.39 -2.65 27.59
C ASP A 142 10.89 -1.98 28.87
N LYS A 143 10.50 -0.72 29.11
CA LYS A 143 11.02 0.10 30.21
C LYS A 143 10.08 0.18 31.41
N ARG A 144 8.80 -0.16 31.25
CA ARG A 144 7.76 0.10 32.27
C ARG A 144 6.81 -1.09 32.37
N THR A 145 6.46 -1.45 33.61
CA THR A 145 5.60 -2.60 33.88
C THR A 145 4.14 -2.24 34.13
N LYS A 146 3.83 -0.95 34.37
CA LYS A 146 2.49 -0.50 34.77
C LYS A 146 2.12 0.84 34.13
N LEU A 147 1.79 0.82 32.85
CA LEU A 147 1.07 1.93 32.21
C LEU A 147 -0.42 1.60 32.13
N HIS A 148 -1.28 2.60 32.31
CA HIS A 148 -2.73 2.46 32.23
C HIS A 148 -3.30 3.31 31.08
N ALA A 149 -4.30 2.79 30.38
CA ALA A 149 -5.06 3.54 29.38
C ALA A 149 -6.51 3.05 29.33
N ASP A 150 -7.46 3.98 29.14
CA ASP A 150 -8.88 3.63 29.00
C ASP A 150 -9.19 3.06 27.61
N LYS A 151 -8.48 3.57 26.59
CA LYS A 151 -8.61 3.18 25.19
C LYS A 151 -7.23 3.00 24.57
N ILE A 152 -7.12 2.08 23.60
CA ILE A 152 -5.88 1.82 22.86
C ILE A 152 -6.19 1.82 21.37
N LEU A 153 -5.43 2.61 20.61
CA LEU A 153 -5.34 2.52 19.17
C LEU A 153 -4.06 1.79 18.79
N VAL A 154 -4.17 0.70 18.04
CA VAL A 154 -3.01 -0.11 17.64
C VAL A 154 -2.74 0.11 16.15
N THR A 155 -1.52 0.57 15.85
CA THR A 155 -1.06 0.84 14.48
C THR A 155 0.05 -0.12 14.02
N THR A 156 0.31 -1.18 14.80
CA THR A 156 1.29 -2.23 14.46
C THR A 156 0.73 -3.20 13.42
N PRO A 157 1.60 -3.96 12.69
CA PRO A 157 1.16 -5.08 11.87
C PRO A 157 0.24 -6.08 12.60
N SER A 158 -0.71 -6.67 11.88
CA SER A 158 -1.75 -7.55 12.42
C SER A 158 -1.20 -8.76 13.19
N PHE A 159 -0.11 -9.37 12.71
CA PHE A 159 0.52 -10.50 13.39
C PHE A 159 1.21 -10.11 14.72
N LEU A 160 1.54 -8.83 14.93
CA LEU A 160 2.04 -8.36 16.22
C LEU A 160 0.89 -8.15 17.20
N LEU A 161 -0.28 -7.72 16.72
CA LEU A 161 -1.46 -7.53 17.56
C LEU A 161 -1.83 -8.80 18.34
N SER A 162 -1.76 -9.98 17.71
CA SER A 162 -2.04 -11.27 18.38
C SER A 162 -1.08 -11.57 19.53
N LYS A 163 0.18 -11.13 19.42
CA LYS A 163 1.22 -11.25 20.45
C LYS A 163 1.05 -10.23 21.57
N LEU A 164 0.72 -8.99 21.22
CA LEU A 164 0.53 -7.90 22.17
C LEU A 164 -0.71 -8.11 23.05
N PHE A 165 -1.76 -8.74 22.52
CA PHE A 165 -3.04 -8.94 23.20
C PHE A 165 -3.33 -10.44 23.40
N PRO A 166 -2.70 -11.11 24.39
CA PRO A 166 -2.84 -12.55 24.59
C PRO A 166 -4.27 -12.97 24.98
N MET A 167 -5.11 -12.05 25.44
CA MET A 167 -6.51 -12.34 25.78
C MET A 167 -7.46 -12.41 24.57
N LEU A 168 -6.99 -12.10 23.35
CA LEU A 168 -7.85 -12.18 22.17
C LEU A 168 -8.30 -13.63 21.91
N PRO A 169 -9.55 -13.85 21.44
CA PRO A 169 -10.03 -15.18 21.08
C PRO A 169 -9.13 -15.86 20.04
N SER A 170 -8.92 -17.17 20.20
CA SER A 170 -8.05 -17.96 19.32
C SER A 170 -8.46 -17.87 17.84
N ALA A 171 -9.76 -17.92 17.56
CA ALA A 171 -10.32 -17.77 16.21
C ALA A 171 -9.96 -16.41 15.57
N TYR A 172 -9.92 -15.34 16.36
CA TYR A 172 -9.55 -14.02 15.88
C TYR A 172 -8.04 -13.89 15.64
N LYS A 173 -7.22 -14.44 16.55
CA LYS A 173 -5.75 -14.49 16.35
C LYS A 173 -5.36 -15.20 15.06
N LYS A 174 -6.00 -16.34 14.76
CA LYS A 174 -5.78 -17.07 13.49
C LYS A 174 -6.05 -16.18 12.26
N LYS A 175 -7.08 -15.34 12.29
CA LYS A 175 -7.38 -14.40 11.19
C LYS A 175 -6.29 -13.34 11.04
N LEU A 176 -5.79 -12.79 12.15
CA LEU A 176 -4.72 -11.79 12.13
C LEU A 176 -3.41 -12.36 11.57
N GLU A 177 -3.09 -13.59 11.95
CA GLU A 177 -1.85 -14.30 11.55
C GLU A 177 -1.89 -14.85 10.13
N ALA A 178 -3.09 -15.08 9.56
CA ALA A 178 -3.24 -15.53 8.18
C ALA A 178 -2.84 -14.48 7.12
N THR A 179 -2.67 -13.21 7.52
CA THR A 179 -2.29 -12.13 6.61
C THR A 179 -0.85 -12.29 6.16
N ARG A 180 -0.62 -12.40 4.85
CA ARG A 180 0.73 -12.50 4.28
C ARG A 180 1.34 -11.11 4.13
N TYR A 181 2.60 -10.99 4.55
CA TYR A 181 3.39 -9.77 4.41
C TYR A 181 4.51 -9.98 3.39
N LEU A 182 4.85 -8.90 2.68
CA LEU A 182 6.01 -8.84 1.79
C LEU A 182 7.01 -7.85 2.37
N SER A 183 8.27 -8.27 2.41
CA SER A 183 9.39 -7.38 2.75
C SER A 183 9.74 -6.51 1.55
N ALA A 184 10.11 -5.26 1.81
CA ALA A 184 10.64 -4.35 0.80
C ALA A 184 12.09 -4.01 1.14
N GLN A 185 12.98 -4.16 0.18
CA GLN A 185 14.37 -3.71 0.29
C GLN A 185 14.49 -2.38 -0.45
N VAL A 186 15.05 -1.38 0.23
CA VAL A 186 15.23 -0.03 -0.33
C VAL A 186 16.72 0.22 -0.48
N LEU A 187 17.20 0.21 -1.72
CA LEU A 187 18.57 0.55 -2.07
C LEU A 187 18.64 2.03 -2.47
N VAL A 188 19.48 2.80 -1.79
CA VAL A 188 19.72 4.22 -2.11
C VAL A 188 21.08 4.32 -2.80
N LEU A 189 21.06 4.75 -4.06
CA LEU A 189 22.26 4.98 -4.85
C LEU A 189 22.45 6.49 -5.02
N ARG A 190 23.60 7.01 -4.62
CA ARG A 190 24.01 8.40 -4.85
C ARG A 190 25.18 8.42 -5.83
N PRO A 191 24.98 8.77 -7.11
CA PRO A 191 26.09 8.94 -8.04
C PRO A 191 26.93 10.17 -7.64
N SER A 192 28.24 10.10 -7.89
CA SER A 192 29.20 11.18 -7.63
C SER A 192 29.17 12.28 -8.71
N LEU A 193 28.58 12.01 -9.87
CA LEU A 193 28.47 12.94 -10.99
C LEU A 193 27.18 13.75 -10.91
N SER A 194 27.30 15.07 -10.94
CA SER A 194 26.18 15.97 -11.24
C SER A 194 25.67 15.68 -12.64
N VAL A 195 24.41 15.25 -12.77
CA VAL A 195 23.74 15.17 -14.07
C VAL A 195 23.65 16.60 -14.63
N PRO A 196 24.28 16.92 -15.77
CA PRO A 196 24.07 18.21 -16.41
C PRO A 196 22.62 18.27 -16.89
N GLY A 197 21.80 19.13 -16.30
CA GLY A 197 20.49 19.52 -16.83
C GLY A 197 19.25 18.81 -16.26
N GLY A 198 18.94 19.02 -14.98
CA GLY A 198 17.64 18.61 -14.42
C GLY A 198 17.12 19.59 -13.37
N CYS A 199 16.33 20.57 -13.83
CA CYS A 199 15.23 21.13 -13.02
C CYS A 199 14.03 20.19 -13.10
#